data_AF-A0A928VYY3-F1
#
_entry.id   AF-A0A928VYY3-F1
#
_cell.length_a   1.000
_cell.length_b   1.000
_cell.length_c   1.000
_cell.angle_alpha   90.00
_cell.angle_beta   90.00
_cell.angle_gamma   90.00
#
_symmetry.space_group_name_H-M   'P 1'
#
loop_
_entity.id
_entity.type
_entity.pdbx_description
1 polymer ?
#
loop_
_entity_poly.entity_id
_entity_poly.type
_entity_poly.pdbx_seq_one_letter_code
_entity_poly.pdbx_strand_id
1 'polypeptide(L)'
;MSVGYKAIQWNRQKIIYDVILLTTVGLYLWGFMALTQHLGTDLDVRGVRIRAYGSAAFVLLHVILSIGPLSRLSPKFLPLLFNRRHMGVTMFFLALIHVAGLKLSDSLEAIGIELSRFPWEFDGALTWYHDFGNLDPLVSLFVSNSHYGDFILFPFEFLGAGALSILFLMAATSHDFWLANLTAPVWKALHMGVYLAYGLLVGHVVLGALQTNKHPALALMVFAGMVWIVGLHLVAGYREVQRDKMTLPAAVDGFVEVGRISEIPESRAKIVTIASERVAIFKYDGKISAVSNVCQHQNGPLGEGKIVDGCITCPWHGYQYLPDCGASPPPFHERIPTFDVRLEGDRIFVSTMPNRAGTRVEPAIIS
;
A
#
# COMPACT_ATOMS: atom_id res chain seq x y z
N MET A 1 -32.16 -13.22 0.30
CA MET A 1 -32.00 -11.89 0.92
C MET A 1 -30.76 -11.27 0.31
N SER A 2 -30.91 -10.20 -0.48
CA SER A 2 -29.77 -9.47 -1.04
C SER A 2 -28.96 -8.89 0.13
N VAL A 3 -27.73 -9.36 0.29
CA VAL A 3 -26.81 -8.78 1.26
C VAL A 3 -26.55 -7.34 0.77
N GLY A 4 -27.20 -6.38 1.40
CA GLY A 4 -27.00 -4.97 1.09
C GLY A 4 -25.52 -4.65 1.25
N TYR A 5 -24.88 -4.20 0.16
CA TYR A 5 -23.53 -3.68 0.20
C TYR A 5 -23.46 -2.57 1.24
N LYS A 6 -22.75 -2.80 2.34
CA LYS A 6 -22.49 -1.76 3.35
C LYS A 6 -21.18 -1.09 2.95
N ALA A 7 -21.30 0.04 2.25
CA ALA A 7 -20.15 0.85 1.88
C ALA A 7 -19.33 1.18 3.14
N ILE A 8 -18.03 0.86 3.09
CA ILE A 8 -16.99 1.29 4.02
C ILE A 8 -17.34 1.04 5.51
N GLN A 9 -16.80 -0.03 6.08
CA GLN A 9 -16.81 -0.19 7.54
C GLN A 9 -15.78 0.76 8.19
N TRP A 10 -16.16 2.03 8.34
CA TRP A 10 -15.48 3.03 9.16
C TRP A 10 -15.62 2.67 10.63
N ASN A 11 -14.65 1.91 11.11
CA ASN A 11 -14.44 1.70 12.53
C ASN A 11 -13.61 2.87 13.11
N ARG A 12 -13.62 2.98 14.44
CA ARG A 12 -12.89 4.03 15.16
C ARG A 12 -11.41 4.10 14.79
N GLN A 13 -10.75 2.96 14.56
CA GLN A 13 -9.33 2.91 14.23
C GLN A 13 -9.04 3.53 12.86
N LYS A 14 -9.86 3.23 11.84
CA LYS A 14 -9.73 3.80 10.50
C LYS A 14 -9.97 5.31 10.51
N ILE A 15 -10.99 5.77 11.24
CA ILE A 15 -11.25 7.22 11.40
C ILE A 15 -10.05 7.93 12.03
N ILE A 16 -9.50 7.39 13.13
CA ILE A 16 -8.31 7.97 13.78
C ILE A 16 -7.13 8.00 12.80
N TYR A 17 -6.92 6.91 12.06
CA TYR A 17 -5.85 6.83 11.07
C TYR A 17 -6.00 7.89 9.98
N ASP A 18 -7.20 8.06 9.43
CA ASP A 18 -7.46 9.05 8.38
C ASP A 18 -7.28 10.48 8.88
N VAL A 19 -7.73 10.77 10.11
CA VAL A 19 -7.47 12.07 10.73
C VAL A 19 -5.97 12.32 10.86
N ILE A 20 -5.20 11.37 11.38
CA ILE A 20 -3.73 11.51 11.51
C ILE A 20 -3.07 11.70 10.13
N LEU A 21 -3.49 10.92 9.13
CA LEU A 21 -2.97 11.02 7.77
C LEU A 21 -3.25 12.41 7.17
N LEU A 22 -4.50 12.87 7.22
CA LEU A 22 -4.90 14.17 6.68
C LEU A 22 -4.24 15.33 7.43
N THR A 23 -4.13 15.25 8.76
CA THR A 23 -3.38 16.25 9.55
C THR A 23 -1.91 16.27 9.16
N THR A 24 -1.27 15.11 9.00
CA THR A 24 0.14 15.03 8.59
C THR A 24 0.36 15.64 7.20
N VAL A 25 -0.52 15.34 6.25
CA VAL A 25 -0.51 15.94 4.91
C VAL A 25 -0.71 17.46 4.99
N GLY A 26 -1.68 17.93 5.79
CA GLY A 26 -1.92 19.35 5.98
C GLY A 26 -0.72 20.09 6.57
N LEU A 27 -0.06 19.51 7.58
CA LEU A 27 1.15 20.04 8.18
C LEU A 27 2.32 20.07 7.18
N TYR A 28 2.48 19.02 6.37
CA TYR A 28 3.50 18.98 5.31
C TYR A 28 3.27 20.10 4.30
N LEU A 29 2.05 20.25 3.79
CA LEU A 29 1.70 21.27 2.80
C LEU A 29 1.94 22.67 3.36
N TRP A 30 1.45 22.94 4.58
CA TRP A 30 1.67 24.22 5.27
C TRP A 30 3.16 24.51 5.47
N GLY A 31 3.91 23.55 6.00
CA GLY A 31 5.35 23.71 6.26
C GLY A 31 6.15 23.93 4.99
N PHE A 32 5.84 23.20 3.91
CA PHE A 32 6.48 23.37 2.60
C PHE A 32 6.24 24.78 2.06
N MET A 33 4.98 25.25 2.07
CA MET A 33 4.62 26.57 1.56
C MET A 33 5.26 27.69 2.39
N ALA A 34 5.17 27.61 3.72
CA ALA A 34 5.74 28.60 4.63
C ALA A 34 7.28 28.68 4.51
N LEU A 35 7.95 27.53 4.43
CA LEU A 35 9.41 27.49 4.25
C LEU A 35 9.82 28.07 2.90
N THR A 36 9.13 27.70 1.81
CA THR A 36 9.45 28.19 0.47
C THR A 36 9.27 29.71 0.34
N GLN A 37 8.22 30.25 0.95
CA GLN A 37 8.00 31.69 1.06
C GLN A 37 9.08 32.37 1.91
N HIS A 38 9.47 31.78 3.04
CA HIS A 38 10.51 32.33 3.91
C HIS A 38 11.89 32.35 3.25
N LEU A 39 12.22 31.35 2.45
CA LEU A 39 13.48 31.26 1.71
C LEU A 39 13.57 32.22 0.51
N GLY A 40 12.48 32.92 0.16
CA GLY A 40 12.49 33.95 -0.87
C GLY A 40 12.74 33.42 -2.29
N THR A 41 12.10 32.30 -2.68
CA THR A 41 12.28 31.73 -4.02
C THR A 41 11.61 32.58 -5.11
N ASP A 42 12.10 32.50 -6.35
CA ASP A 42 11.52 33.14 -7.54
C ASP A 42 10.15 32.57 -7.97
N LEU A 43 9.57 31.66 -7.17
CA LEU A 43 8.28 31.03 -7.46
C LEU A 43 7.14 31.91 -6.97
N ASP A 44 6.14 32.10 -7.82
CA ASP A 44 4.88 32.71 -7.42
C ASP A 44 4.05 31.74 -6.54
N VAL A 45 2.96 32.24 -5.96
CA VAL A 45 2.11 31.46 -5.05
C VAL A 45 1.51 30.22 -5.74
N ARG A 46 1.30 30.25 -7.05
CA ARG A 46 0.79 29.09 -7.82
C ARG A 46 1.87 28.02 -7.95
N GLY A 47 3.06 28.40 -8.38
CA GLY A 47 4.22 27.50 -8.50
C GLY A 47 4.58 26.82 -7.18
N VAL A 48 4.54 27.55 -6.05
CA VAL A 48 4.76 26.97 -4.71
C VAL A 48 3.72 25.91 -4.38
N ARG A 49 2.43 26.17 -4.64
CA ARG A 49 1.35 25.20 -4.38
C ARG A 49 1.48 23.96 -5.25
N ILE A 50 1.73 24.11 -6.56
CA ILE A 50 1.95 22.98 -7.48
C ILE A 50 3.07 22.07 -6.97
N ARG A 51 4.22 22.65 -6.56
CA ARG A 51 5.35 21.89 -6.00
C ARG A 51 5.02 21.26 -4.64
N ALA A 52 4.23 21.93 -3.79
CA ALA A 52 3.82 21.39 -2.51
C ALA A 52 2.99 20.10 -2.67
N TYR A 53 1.95 20.12 -3.51
CA TYR A 53 1.11 18.93 -3.77
C TYR A 53 1.88 17.82 -4.49
N GLY A 54 2.68 18.15 -5.50
CA GLY A 54 3.49 17.17 -6.23
C GLY A 54 4.51 16.47 -5.33
N SER A 55 5.21 17.24 -4.48
CA SER A 55 6.17 16.68 -3.52
C SER A 55 5.49 15.87 -2.41
N ALA A 56 4.33 16.33 -1.90
CA ALA A 56 3.56 15.58 -0.91
C ALA A 56 3.12 14.22 -1.46
N ALA A 57 2.62 14.16 -2.69
CA ALA A 57 2.26 12.91 -3.36
C ALA A 57 3.48 11.99 -3.50
N PHE A 58 4.60 12.52 -3.98
CA PHE A 58 5.82 11.75 -4.20
C PHE A 58 6.42 11.19 -2.89
N VAL A 59 6.48 12.01 -1.83
CA VAL A 59 6.92 11.58 -0.49
C VAL A 59 5.98 10.52 0.07
N LEU A 60 4.66 10.70 -0.06
CA LEU A 60 3.70 9.71 0.42
C LEU A 60 3.84 8.38 -0.35
N LEU A 61 4.11 8.41 -1.66
CA LEU A 61 4.43 7.21 -2.44
C LEU A 61 5.68 6.49 -1.94
N HIS A 62 6.74 7.22 -1.55
CA HIS A 62 7.94 6.61 -0.93
C HIS A 62 7.61 5.90 0.38
N VAL A 63 6.80 6.54 1.22
CA VAL A 63 6.33 5.93 2.47
C VAL A 63 5.55 4.65 2.15
N ILE A 64 4.60 4.70 1.23
CA ILE A 64 3.77 3.55 0.82
C ILE A 64 4.63 2.38 0.35
N LEU A 65 5.58 2.64 -0.56
CA LEU A 65 6.47 1.60 -1.11
C LEU A 65 7.44 1.04 -0.06
N SER A 66 7.74 1.79 1.00
CA SER A 66 8.58 1.33 2.10
C SER A 66 7.84 0.38 3.07
N ILE A 67 6.53 0.56 3.26
CA ILE A 67 5.75 -0.18 4.28
C ILE A 67 5.85 -1.70 4.10
N GLY A 68 5.74 -2.20 2.86
CA GLY A 68 5.76 -3.63 2.57
C GLY A 68 7.09 -4.30 2.97
N PRO A 69 8.22 -3.88 2.38
CA PRO A 69 9.54 -4.37 2.79
C PRO A 69 9.81 -4.18 4.29
N LEU A 70 9.52 -3.01 4.86
CA LEU A 70 9.75 -2.75 6.28
C LEU A 70 8.96 -3.70 7.18
N SER A 71 7.73 -4.04 6.81
CA SER A 71 6.89 -5.00 7.54
C SER A 71 7.48 -6.42 7.54
N ARG A 72 8.20 -6.80 6.47
CA ARG A 72 8.91 -8.09 6.39
C ARG A 72 10.22 -8.08 7.17
N LEU A 73 10.86 -6.91 7.27
CA LEU A 73 12.10 -6.73 8.02
C LEU A 73 11.87 -6.58 9.53
N SER A 74 10.72 -6.02 9.93
CA SER A 74 10.36 -5.84 11.33
C SER A 74 8.83 -5.83 11.53
N PRO A 75 8.31 -6.60 12.52
CA PRO A 75 6.89 -6.64 12.81
C PRO A 75 6.32 -5.32 13.35
N LYS A 76 7.19 -4.35 13.71
CA LYS A 76 6.79 -3.01 14.16
C LYS A 76 6.04 -2.20 13.10
N PHE A 77 6.26 -2.50 11.82
CA PHE A 77 5.62 -1.79 10.70
C PHE A 77 4.31 -2.43 10.23
N LEU A 78 3.98 -3.64 10.70
CA LEU A 78 2.73 -4.32 10.36
C LEU A 78 1.46 -3.47 10.60
N PRO A 79 1.35 -2.64 11.66
CA PRO A 79 0.19 -1.77 11.83
C PRO A 79 -0.04 -0.80 10.65
N LEU A 80 1.02 -0.35 9.97
CA LEU A 80 0.90 0.53 8.81
C LEU A 80 0.40 -0.21 7.56
N LEU A 81 0.64 -1.53 7.48
CA LEU A 81 0.25 -2.36 6.34
C LEU A 81 -1.26 -2.39 6.13
N PHE A 82 -2.04 -2.42 7.21
CA PHE A 82 -3.51 -2.53 7.19
C PHE A 82 -4.22 -1.33 6.56
N ASN A 83 -3.62 -0.14 6.64
CA ASN A 83 -4.23 1.10 6.15
C ASN A 83 -3.48 1.69 4.94
N ARG A 84 -2.54 0.94 4.35
CA ARG A 84 -1.75 1.39 3.18
C ARG A 84 -2.63 1.83 2.00
N ARG A 85 -3.84 1.27 1.86
CA ARG A 85 -4.81 1.63 0.81
C ARG A 85 -5.24 3.10 0.93
N HIS A 86 -5.49 3.56 2.15
CA HIS A 86 -5.95 4.93 2.41
C HIS A 86 -4.84 5.92 2.03
N MET A 87 -3.59 5.65 2.43
CA MET A 87 -2.43 6.43 1.97
C MET A 87 -2.32 6.44 0.44
N GLY A 88 -2.53 5.30 -0.23
CA GLY A 88 -2.49 5.22 -1.70
C GLY A 88 -3.53 6.09 -2.38
N VAL A 89 -4.76 6.07 -1.89
CA VAL A 89 -5.85 6.91 -2.41
C VAL A 89 -5.60 8.39 -2.12
N THR A 90 -5.16 8.74 -0.90
CA THR A 90 -4.75 10.11 -0.56
C THR A 90 -3.61 10.60 -1.45
N MET A 91 -2.60 9.77 -1.69
CA MET A 91 -1.48 10.08 -2.59
C MET A 91 -1.96 10.36 -4.02
N PHE A 92 -2.86 9.52 -4.54
CA PHE A 92 -3.47 9.75 -5.85
C PHE A 92 -4.21 11.09 -5.90
N PHE A 93 -5.02 11.43 -4.90
CA PHE A 93 -5.71 12.73 -4.87
C PHE A 93 -4.73 13.92 -4.78
N LEU A 94 -3.64 13.79 -4.03
CA LEU A 94 -2.59 14.82 -4.01
C LEU A 94 -1.94 14.99 -5.40
N ALA A 95 -1.67 13.90 -6.11
CA ALA A 95 -1.16 13.93 -7.48
C ALA A 95 -2.18 14.52 -8.46
N LEU A 96 -3.47 14.20 -8.30
CA LEU A 96 -4.54 14.75 -9.11
C LEU A 96 -4.68 16.26 -8.88
N ILE A 97 -4.65 16.72 -7.63
CA ILE A 97 -4.67 18.15 -7.28
C ILE A 97 -3.44 18.85 -7.85
N HIS A 98 -2.25 18.23 -7.79
CA HIS A 98 -1.05 18.76 -8.43
C HIS A 98 -1.24 19.04 -9.93
N VAL A 99 -1.95 18.16 -10.65
CA VAL A 99 -2.17 18.30 -12.11
C VAL A 99 -3.36 19.20 -12.45
N ALA A 100 -4.54 18.87 -11.92
CA ALA A 100 -5.80 19.51 -12.28
C ALA A 100 -6.13 20.75 -11.44
N GLY A 101 -5.50 20.88 -10.28
CA GLY A 101 -5.86 21.90 -9.30
C GLY A 101 -7.01 21.46 -8.39
N LEU A 102 -7.53 22.41 -7.61
CA LEU A 102 -8.70 22.21 -6.76
C LEU A 102 -9.63 23.43 -6.93
N LYS A 103 -10.85 23.18 -7.44
CA LYS A 103 -11.94 24.15 -7.51
C LYS A 103 -13.08 23.67 -6.64
N LEU A 104 -12.98 23.95 -5.35
CA LEU A 104 -13.94 23.46 -4.36
C LEU A 104 -15.30 24.16 -4.48
N SER A 105 -15.31 25.41 -4.97
CA SER A 105 -16.49 26.22 -5.29
C SER A 105 -17.45 25.47 -6.23
N ASP A 106 -16.97 25.07 -7.41
CA ASP A 106 -17.77 24.40 -8.44
C ASP A 106 -18.43 23.10 -7.92
N SER A 107 -17.71 22.33 -7.10
CA SER A 107 -18.19 21.04 -6.58
C SER A 107 -19.21 21.18 -5.45
N LEU A 108 -19.11 22.25 -4.65
CA LEU A 108 -20.01 22.50 -3.53
C LEU A 108 -21.26 23.27 -3.97
N GLU A 109 -21.15 24.15 -4.96
CA GLU A 109 -22.30 24.75 -5.64
C GLU A 109 -23.16 23.68 -6.33
N ALA A 110 -22.54 22.66 -6.94
CA ALA A 110 -23.26 21.53 -7.55
C ALA A 110 -24.13 20.72 -6.55
N ILE A 111 -23.87 20.83 -5.24
CA ILE A 111 -24.67 20.22 -4.17
C ILE A 111 -25.41 21.25 -3.31
N GLY A 112 -25.55 22.49 -3.81
CA GLY A 112 -26.40 23.54 -3.23
C GLY A 112 -25.77 24.30 -2.05
N ILE A 113 -24.45 24.24 -1.87
CA ILE A 113 -23.74 24.96 -0.81
C ILE A 113 -23.04 26.18 -1.45
N GLU A 114 -23.66 27.36 -1.33
CA GLU A 114 -23.03 28.63 -1.72
C GLU A 114 -21.86 28.97 -0.78
N LEU A 115 -20.64 28.93 -1.30
CA LEU A 115 -19.42 29.33 -0.60
C LEU A 115 -18.87 30.64 -1.18
N SER A 116 -19.66 31.71 -1.12
CA SER A 116 -19.28 33.06 -1.56
C SER A 116 -18.14 33.72 -0.76
N ARG A 117 -17.48 32.98 0.16
CA ARG A 117 -16.46 33.51 1.08
C ARG A 117 -15.18 32.67 1.20
N PHE A 118 -15.04 31.57 0.47
CA PHE A 118 -13.87 30.68 0.61
C PHE A 118 -13.17 30.49 -0.75
N PRO A 119 -12.20 31.35 -1.10
CA PRO A 119 -11.49 31.29 -2.38
C PRO A 119 -10.33 30.29 -2.31
N TRP A 120 -10.60 29.03 -1.95
CA TRP A 120 -9.61 27.94 -2.05
C TRP A 120 -9.61 27.39 -3.48
N GLU A 121 -9.43 28.29 -4.45
CA GLU A 121 -9.23 27.94 -5.84
C GLU A 121 -7.72 27.85 -6.12
N PHE A 122 -7.35 26.71 -6.67
CA PHE A 122 -5.98 26.39 -6.99
C PHE A 122 -5.96 25.83 -8.41
N ASP A 123 -5.31 26.55 -9.31
CA ASP A 123 -5.00 26.07 -10.66
C ASP A 123 -3.82 25.11 -10.61
N GLY A 124 -3.99 23.91 -11.17
CA GLY A 124 -2.95 22.88 -11.19
C GLY A 124 -1.88 23.13 -12.25
N ALA A 125 -0.95 22.19 -12.37
CA ALA A 125 0.14 22.25 -13.35
C ALA A 125 -0.38 22.33 -14.80
N LEU A 126 -1.49 21.65 -15.10
CA LEU A 126 -2.02 21.58 -16.46
C LEU A 126 -2.45 22.96 -16.97
N THR A 127 -3.20 23.72 -16.18
CA THR A 127 -3.60 25.07 -16.55
C THR A 127 -2.41 26.00 -16.47
N TRP A 128 -1.60 25.96 -15.40
CA TRP A 128 -0.49 26.90 -15.23
C TRP A 128 0.54 26.90 -16.36
N TYR A 129 0.94 25.73 -16.85
CA TYR A 129 1.96 25.65 -17.91
C TYR A 129 1.42 25.75 -19.33
N HIS A 130 0.11 25.55 -19.54
CA HIS A 130 -0.48 25.48 -20.88
C HIS A 130 -1.57 26.54 -21.17
N ASP A 131 -1.92 27.42 -20.22
CA ASP A 131 -2.96 28.46 -20.40
C ASP A 131 -2.62 29.51 -21.47
N PHE A 132 -1.33 29.72 -21.73
CA PHE A 132 -0.86 30.77 -22.65
C PHE A 132 -0.91 30.36 -24.13
N GLY A 133 -1.37 29.15 -24.44
CA GLY A 133 -1.44 28.60 -25.80
C GLY A 133 -2.85 28.62 -26.40
N ASN A 134 -2.92 28.53 -27.73
CA ASN A 134 -4.21 28.39 -28.46
C ASN A 134 -4.71 26.94 -28.52
N LEU A 135 -3.98 26.00 -27.91
CA LEU A 135 -4.34 24.59 -27.85
C LEU A 135 -5.02 24.30 -26.51
N ASP A 136 -5.95 23.34 -26.53
CA ASP A 136 -6.47 22.77 -25.30
C ASP A 136 -5.31 22.27 -24.41
N PRO A 137 -5.30 22.53 -23.09
CA PRO A 137 -4.21 22.16 -22.20
C PRO A 137 -3.82 20.68 -22.24
N LEU A 138 -4.78 19.75 -22.39
CA LEU A 138 -4.48 18.33 -22.50
C LEU A 138 -3.80 18.00 -23.83
N VAL A 139 -4.20 18.64 -24.92
CA VAL A 139 -3.54 18.50 -26.22
C VAL A 139 -2.13 19.10 -26.16
N SER A 140 -2.01 20.28 -25.55
CA SER A 140 -0.74 21.00 -25.38
C SER A 140 0.29 20.15 -24.62
N LEU A 141 -0.14 19.42 -23.58
CA LEU A 141 0.71 18.50 -22.80
C LEU A 141 1.45 17.48 -23.67
N PHE A 142 0.82 16.99 -24.74
CA PHE A 142 1.35 15.91 -25.57
C PHE A 142 1.95 16.38 -26.91
N VAL A 143 1.86 17.67 -27.25
CA VAL A 143 2.29 18.15 -28.57
C VAL A 143 3.29 19.32 -28.46
N SER A 144 3.36 20.01 -27.32
CA SER A 144 4.20 21.20 -27.15
C SER A 144 5.71 20.91 -27.08
N ASN A 145 6.12 19.80 -26.45
CA ASN A 145 7.51 19.38 -26.37
C ASN A 145 7.73 18.03 -27.08
N SER A 146 8.55 18.05 -28.14
CA SER A 146 8.83 16.88 -28.99
C SER A 146 10.31 16.47 -28.99
N HIS A 147 11.09 16.91 -27.99
CA HIS A 147 12.52 16.61 -27.86
C HIS A 147 12.81 15.18 -27.38
N TYR A 148 12.20 14.16 -28.01
CA TYR A 148 12.34 12.75 -27.62
C TYR A 148 13.76 12.19 -27.78
N GLY A 149 14.59 12.82 -28.63
CA GLY A 149 15.97 12.43 -28.86
C GLY A 149 16.99 13.06 -27.89
N ASP A 150 16.56 13.99 -27.03
CA ASP A 150 17.43 14.67 -26.07
C ASP A 150 17.14 14.14 -24.65
N PHE A 151 18.19 13.81 -23.89
CA PHE A 151 18.01 13.29 -22.54
C PHE A 151 17.57 14.37 -21.53
N ILE A 152 18.15 15.58 -21.62
CA ILE A 152 17.88 16.66 -20.66
C ILE A 152 16.57 17.35 -21.00
N LEU A 153 16.30 17.58 -22.29
CA LEU A 153 15.10 18.25 -22.77
C LEU A 153 13.93 17.30 -23.04
N PHE A 154 14.10 16.00 -22.73
CA PHE A 154 13.05 15.00 -22.87
C PHE A 154 11.72 15.51 -22.28
N PRO A 155 10.57 15.31 -22.94
CA PRO A 155 9.28 15.78 -22.46
C PRO A 155 8.81 14.95 -21.25
N PHE A 156 9.26 15.37 -20.07
CA PHE A 156 9.06 14.70 -18.78
C PHE A 156 7.59 14.67 -18.34
N GLU A 157 6.75 15.51 -18.94
CA GLU A 157 5.31 15.59 -18.75
C GLU A 157 4.62 14.26 -19.14
N PHE A 158 5.07 13.59 -20.19
CA PHE A 158 4.54 12.28 -20.61
C PHE A 158 4.76 11.21 -19.54
N LEU A 159 5.89 11.28 -18.83
CA LEU A 159 6.19 10.35 -17.74
C LEU A 159 5.22 10.58 -16.58
N GLY A 160 4.94 11.85 -16.25
CA GLY A 160 3.95 12.23 -15.25
C GLY A 160 2.54 11.76 -15.62
N ALA A 161 2.11 11.98 -16.86
CA ALA A 161 0.80 11.55 -17.37
C ALA A 161 0.63 10.01 -17.36
N GLY A 162 1.67 9.28 -17.79
CA GLY A 162 1.69 7.82 -17.77
C GLY A 162 1.63 7.28 -16.33
N ALA A 163 2.39 7.88 -15.41
CA ALA A 163 2.31 7.53 -13.99
C ALA A 163 0.93 7.80 -13.41
N LEU A 164 0.34 8.98 -13.67
CA LEU A 164 -0.98 9.33 -13.16
C LEU A 164 -2.06 8.37 -13.67
N SER A 165 -1.97 7.90 -14.91
CA SER A 165 -2.90 6.90 -15.47
C SER A 165 -2.81 5.56 -14.75
N ILE A 166 -1.60 5.08 -14.47
CA ILE A 166 -1.41 3.85 -13.69
C ILE A 166 -1.94 4.03 -12.26
N LEU A 167 -1.63 5.15 -11.61
CA LEU A 167 -2.10 5.45 -10.27
C LEU A 167 -3.62 5.61 -10.20
N PHE A 168 -4.24 6.20 -11.22
CA PHE A 168 -5.70 6.27 -11.35
C PHE A 168 -6.32 4.89 -11.42
N LEU A 169 -5.81 4.00 -12.28
CA LEU A 169 -6.30 2.62 -12.38
C LEU A 169 -6.19 1.89 -11.05
N MET A 170 -5.06 2.05 -10.34
CA MET A 170 -4.86 1.47 -9.01
C MET A 170 -5.83 2.04 -7.97
N ALA A 171 -6.04 3.36 -7.95
CA ALA A 171 -6.96 4.02 -7.02
C ALA A 171 -8.42 3.61 -7.31
N ALA A 172 -8.84 3.62 -8.57
CA ALA A 172 -10.19 3.22 -8.98
C ALA A 172 -10.48 1.75 -8.65
N THR A 173 -9.52 0.85 -8.95
CA THR A 173 -9.66 -0.59 -8.66
C THR A 173 -9.46 -0.96 -7.20
N SER A 174 -9.14 0.01 -6.33
CA SER A 174 -9.08 -0.18 -4.88
C SER A 174 -10.47 -0.18 -4.21
N HIS A 175 -11.52 0.19 -4.95
CA HIS A 175 -12.90 0.14 -4.48
C HIS A 175 -13.39 -1.32 -4.35
N ASP A 176 -14.20 -1.60 -3.32
CA ASP A 176 -14.61 -2.97 -2.97
C ASP A 176 -15.39 -3.68 -4.09
N PHE A 177 -16.12 -2.94 -4.91
CA PHE A 177 -16.72 -3.45 -6.16
C PHE A 177 -15.67 -4.13 -7.04
N TRP A 178 -14.56 -3.46 -7.36
CA TRP A 178 -13.53 -4.03 -8.22
C TRP A 178 -12.77 -5.15 -7.53
N LEU A 179 -12.54 -5.06 -6.23
CA LEU A 179 -11.90 -6.15 -5.47
C LEU A 179 -12.70 -7.44 -5.52
N ALA A 180 -14.04 -7.36 -5.49
CA ALA A 180 -14.91 -8.52 -5.61
C ALA A 180 -14.98 -9.10 -7.03
N ASN A 181 -14.63 -8.32 -8.06
CA ASN A 181 -14.77 -8.71 -9.47
C ASN A 181 -13.44 -9.04 -10.15
N LEU A 182 -12.30 -8.63 -9.59
CA LEU A 182 -10.98 -8.89 -10.14
C LEU A 182 -10.40 -10.21 -9.62
N THR A 183 -9.92 -11.04 -10.53
CA THR A 183 -9.18 -12.26 -10.17
C THR A 183 -7.83 -11.91 -9.55
N ALA A 184 -7.29 -12.79 -8.71
CA ALA A 184 -6.01 -12.57 -8.05
C ALA A 184 -4.84 -12.26 -9.03
N PRO A 185 -4.71 -12.93 -10.20
CA PRO A 185 -3.67 -12.58 -11.17
C PRO A 185 -3.82 -11.18 -11.77
N VAL A 186 -5.05 -10.77 -12.11
CA VAL A 186 -5.32 -9.44 -12.68
C VAL A 186 -5.06 -8.35 -11.65
N TRP A 187 -5.58 -8.54 -10.43
CA TRP A 187 -5.32 -7.63 -9.32
C TRP A 187 -3.82 -7.48 -9.06
N LYS A 188 -3.09 -8.61 -9.06
CA LYS A 188 -1.64 -8.61 -8.86
C LYS A 188 -0.92 -7.87 -9.98
N ALA A 189 -1.28 -8.10 -11.24
CA ALA A 189 -0.70 -7.40 -12.37
C ALA A 189 -0.89 -5.87 -12.27
N LEU A 190 -2.11 -5.42 -11.96
CA LEU A 190 -2.40 -4.00 -11.72
C LEU A 190 -1.54 -3.42 -10.58
N HIS A 191 -1.41 -4.16 -9.47
CA HIS A 191 -0.60 -3.71 -8.33
C HIS A 191 0.90 -3.70 -8.62
N MET A 192 1.40 -4.58 -9.50
CA MET A 192 2.80 -4.53 -9.95
C MET A 192 3.06 -3.31 -10.85
N GLY A 193 2.02 -2.72 -11.45
CA GLY A 193 2.12 -1.46 -12.19
C GLY A 193 2.69 -0.30 -11.37
N VAL A 194 2.60 -0.36 -10.03
CA VAL A 194 3.16 0.67 -9.14
C VAL A 194 4.66 0.90 -9.34
N TYR A 195 5.42 -0.14 -9.69
CA TYR A 195 6.87 -0.01 -9.90
C TYR A 195 7.17 0.73 -11.21
N LEU A 196 6.38 0.50 -12.25
CA LEU A 196 6.45 1.28 -13.49
C LEU A 196 6.06 2.73 -13.22
N ALA A 197 4.94 2.97 -12.51
CA ALA A 197 4.52 4.32 -12.13
C ALA A 197 5.59 5.05 -11.32
N TYR A 198 6.24 4.36 -10.37
CA TYR A 198 7.33 4.91 -9.58
C TYR A 198 8.54 5.29 -10.45
N GLY A 199 8.96 4.42 -11.38
CA GLY A 199 10.05 4.72 -12.31
C GLY A 199 9.73 5.92 -13.21
N LEU A 200 8.50 5.99 -13.72
CA LEU A 200 8.01 7.14 -14.49
C LEU A 200 8.01 8.42 -13.65
N LEU A 201 7.57 8.37 -12.39
CA LEU A 201 7.60 9.54 -11.49
C LEU A 201 9.03 9.99 -11.13
N VAL A 202 9.94 9.05 -10.90
CA VAL A 202 11.36 9.38 -10.70
C VAL A 202 11.89 10.12 -11.93
N GLY A 203 11.63 9.61 -13.14
CA GLY A 203 12.00 10.30 -14.38
C GLY A 203 11.35 11.67 -14.52
N HIS A 204 10.04 11.77 -14.28
CA HIS A 204 9.28 13.02 -14.30
C HIS A 204 9.91 14.08 -13.38
N VAL A 205 10.18 13.74 -12.11
CA VAL A 205 10.71 14.69 -11.13
C VAL A 205 12.18 15.03 -11.41
N VAL A 206 13.01 14.04 -11.77
CA VAL A 206 14.44 14.28 -12.03
C VAL A 206 14.63 15.13 -13.28
N LEU A 207 13.99 14.80 -14.39
CA LEU A 207 14.12 15.55 -15.64
C LEU A 207 13.53 16.96 -15.50
N GLY A 208 12.34 17.08 -14.90
CA GLY A 208 11.77 18.39 -14.59
C GLY A 208 12.67 19.21 -13.67
N ALA A 209 13.34 18.58 -12.70
CA ALA A 209 14.30 19.26 -11.83
C ALA A 209 15.56 19.72 -12.59
N LEU A 210 16.07 18.93 -13.53
CA LEU A 210 17.23 19.30 -14.35
C LEU A 210 16.92 20.42 -15.34
N GLN A 211 15.68 20.50 -15.84
CA GLN A 211 15.24 21.56 -16.74
C GLN A 211 14.93 22.87 -16.01
N THR A 212 14.46 22.82 -14.77
CA THR A 212 13.95 24.00 -14.04
C THR A 212 14.81 24.48 -12.88
N ASN A 213 15.63 23.61 -12.27
CA ASN A 213 16.47 23.98 -11.12
C ASN A 213 17.93 24.12 -11.53
N LYS A 214 18.55 25.22 -11.10
CA LYS A 214 19.99 25.48 -11.32
C LYS A 214 20.91 24.56 -10.48
N HIS A 215 20.35 23.83 -9.51
CA HIS A 215 21.11 23.02 -8.55
C HIS A 215 20.65 21.55 -8.54
N PRO A 216 21.57 20.56 -8.55
CA PRO A 216 21.23 19.14 -8.68
C PRO A 216 20.64 18.51 -7.40
N ALA A 217 20.52 19.25 -6.30
CA ALA A 217 20.11 18.71 -4.99
C ALA A 217 18.80 17.93 -5.03
N LEU A 218 17.78 18.42 -5.74
CA LEU A 218 16.49 17.71 -5.83
C LEU A 218 16.65 16.38 -6.57
N ALA A 219 17.38 16.36 -7.70
CA ALA A 219 17.65 15.14 -8.45
C ALA A 219 18.43 14.12 -7.60
N LEU A 220 19.45 14.56 -6.86
CA LEU A 220 20.23 13.71 -5.96
C LEU A 220 19.36 13.15 -4.81
N MET A 221 18.48 13.97 -4.24
CA MET A 221 17.56 13.55 -3.18
C MET A 221 16.57 12.49 -3.69
N VAL A 222 16.01 12.69 -4.88
CA VAL A 222 15.11 11.71 -5.52
C VAL A 222 15.86 10.41 -5.80
N PHE A 223 17.09 10.49 -6.32
CA PHE A 223 17.92 9.31 -6.56
C PHE A 223 18.25 8.55 -5.27
N ALA A 224 18.59 9.25 -4.19
CA ALA A 224 18.80 8.63 -2.87
C ALA A 224 17.53 7.93 -2.37
N GLY A 225 16.35 8.53 -2.58
CA GLY A 225 15.06 7.91 -2.31
C GLY A 225 14.84 6.62 -3.11
N MET A 226 15.18 6.62 -4.40
CA MET A 226 15.12 5.42 -5.25
C MET A 226 16.05 4.31 -4.76
N VAL A 227 17.31 4.64 -4.43
CA VAL A 227 18.28 3.67 -3.86
C VAL A 227 17.75 3.06 -2.57
N TRP A 228 17.14 3.88 -1.70
CA TRP A 228 16.51 3.41 -0.48
C TRP A 228 15.37 2.42 -0.75
N ILE A 229 14.42 2.76 -1.64
CA ILE A 229 13.29 1.89 -1.98
C ILE A 229 13.77 0.57 -2.59
N VAL A 230 14.67 0.63 -3.57
CA VAL A 230 15.23 -0.56 -4.22
C VAL A 230 15.98 -1.42 -3.19
N GLY A 231 16.83 -0.80 -2.37
CA GLY A 231 17.57 -1.48 -1.31
C GLY A 231 16.67 -2.19 -0.32
N LEU A 232 15.61 -1.54 0.16
CA LEU A 232 14.62 -2.15 1.05
C LEU A 232 13.98 -3.39 0.43
N HIS A 233 13.57 -3.32 -0.84
CA HIS A 233 12.93 -4.45 -1.52
C HIS A 233 13.92 -5.61 -1.73
N LEU A 234 15.16 -5.33 -2.12
CA LEU A 234 16.20 -6.34 -2.29
C LEU A 234 16.54 -7.03 -0.96
N VAL A 235 16.72 -6.27 0.12
CA VAL A 235 17.03 -6.82 1.44
C VAL A 235 15.85 -7.64 1.98
N ALA A 236 14.63 -7.16 1.84
CA ALA A 236 13.43 -7.90 2.23
C ALA A 236 13.27 -9.20 1.42
N GLY A 237 13.47 -9.15 0.10
CA GLY A 237 13.43 -10.31 -0.78
C GLY A 237 14.50 -11.34 -0.43
N TYR A 238 15.74 -10.88 -0.18
CA TYR A 238 16.83 -11.75 0.24
C TYR A 238 16.51 -12.46 1.56
N ARG A 239 16.06 -11.73 2.59
CA ARG A 239 15.69 -12.35 3.88
C ARG A 239 14.55 -13.35 3.75
N GLU A 240 13.58 -13.06 2.89
CA GLU A 240 12.46 -13.96 2.63
C GLU A 240 12.94 -15.29 2.02
N VAL A 241 13.84 -15.24 1.03
CA VAL A 241 14.45 -16.43 0.42
C VAL A 241 15.26 -17.23 1.45
N GLN A 242 16.00 -16.56 2.33
CA GLN A 242 16.73 -17.24 3.40
C GLN A 242 15.79 -17.93 4.39
N ARG A 243 14.67 -17.30 4.75
CA ARG A 243 13.65 -17.89 5.63
C ARG A 243 13.00 -19.11 4.99
N ASP A 244 12.69 -19.05 3.70
CA ASP A 244 12.08 -20.18 2.99
C ASP A 244 13.03 -21.38 2.87
N LYS A 245 14.34 -21.14 2.82
CA LYS A 245 15.38 -22.18 2.79
C LYS A 245 15.72 -22.74 4.16
N MET A 246 15.21 -22.14 5.25
CA MET A 246 15.55 -22.58 6.60
C MET A 246 15.09 -24.01 6.83
N THR A 247 16.04 -24.90 7.08
CA THR A 247 15.76 -26.31 7.33
C THR A 247 15.17 -26.47 8.72
N LEU A 248 13.96 -27.00 8.80
CA LEU A 248 13.35 -27.41 10.05
C LEU A 248 13.96 -28.74 10.53
N PRO A 249 13.86 -29.08 11.83
CA PRO A 249 14.26 -30.38 12.34
C PRO A 249 13.60 -31.53 11.56
N ALA A 250 14.22 -32.71 11.60
CA ALA A 250 13.64 -33.90 10.97
C ALA A 250 12.25 -34.16 11.55
N ALA A 251 11.29 -34.47 10.67
CA ALA A 251 9.95 -34.79 11.10
C ALA A 251 9.94 -36.12 11.87
N VAL A 252 9.26 -36.16 13.01
CA VAL A 252 9.03 -37.35 13.82
C VAL A 252 7.53 -37.60 13.83
N ASP A 253 7.11 -38.81 13.44
CA ASP A 253 5.69 -39.20 13.31
C ASP A 253 4.84 -38.24 12.46
N GLY A 254 5.45 -37.64 11.44
CA GLY A 254 4.78 -36.68 10.55
C GLY A 254 4.63 -35.28 11.14
N PHE A 255 5.27 -34.97 12.27
CA PHE A 255 5.29 -33.64 12.89
C PHE A 255 6.69 -33.05 12.88
N VAL A 256 6.78 -31.73 12.71
CA VAL A 256 8.03 -30.99 12.76
C VAL A 256 7.99 -29.90 13.83
N GLU A 257 9.09 -29.73 14.57
CA GLU A 257 9.23 -28.64 15.54
C GLU A 257 9.38 -27.31 14.81
N VAL A 258 8.52 -26.34 15.14
CA VAL A 258 8.45 -25.03 14.48
C VAL A 258 8.84 -23.87 15.39
N GLY A 259 9.30 -24.16 16.61
CA GLY A 259 9.78 -23.19 17.60
C GLY A 259 8.95 -23.18 18.89
N ARG A 260 9.14 -22.14 19.72
CA ARG A 260 8.51 -22.03 21.04
C ARG A 260 7.29 -21.11 21.06
N ILE A 261 6.39 -21.33 22.03
CA ILE A 261 5.21 -20.50 22.28
C ILE A 261 5.56 -19.02 22.54
N SER A 262 6.70 -18.76 23.19
CA SER A 262 7.18 -17.41 23.50
C SER A 262 7.61 -16.61 22.27
N GLU A 263 7.89 -17.26 21.15
CA GLU A 263 8.31 -16.60 19.90
C GLU A 263 7.13 -16.00 19.14
N ILE A 264 5.89 -16.37 19.49
CA ILE A 264 4.67 -15.90 18.85
C ILE A 264 3.97 -14.92 19.79
N PRO A 265 3.93 -13.61 19.46
CA PRO A 265 3.13 -12.66 20.21
C PRO A 265 1.65 -13.01 20.16
N GLU A 266 0.91 -12.61 21.18
CA GLU A 266 -0.54 -12.80 21.23
C GLU A 266 -1.24 -12.15 20.03
N SER A 267 -2.25 -12.84 19.51
CA SER A 267 -3.02 -12.45 18.30
C SER A 267 -2.17 -12.27 17.04
N ARG A 268 -0.95 -12.82 16.99
CA ARG A 268 -0.04 -12.80 15.83
C ARG A 268 0.34 -14.21 15.40
N ALA A 269 1.10 -14.27 14.31
CA ALA A 269 1.59 -15.51 13.77
C ALA A 269 3.11 -15.54 13.61
N LYS A 270 3.63 -16.77 13.59
CA LYS A 270 4.94 -17.11 13.05
C LYS A 270 4.74 -17.81 11.71
N ILE A 271 5.54 -17.46 10.71
CA ILE A 271 5.54 -18.10 9.40
C ILE A 271 6.73 -19.05 9.30
N VAL A 272 6.46 -20.28 8.93
CA VAL A 272 7.48 -21.32 8.66
C VAL A 272 7.20 -21.98 7.32
N THR A 273 8.23 -22.57 6.72
CA THR A 273 8.09 -23.32 5.46
C THR A 273 8.19 -24.80 5.76
N ILE A 274 7.10 -25.54 5.49
CA ILE A 274 6.98 -26.98 5.73
C ILE A 274 6.71 -27.65 4.39
N ALA A 275 7.58 -28.57 3.96
CA ALA A 275 7.44 -29.28 2.68
C ALA A 275 7.21 -28.35 1.46
N SER A 276 7.86 -27.18 1.43
CA SER A 276 7.73 -26.11 0.42
C SER A 276 6.45 -25.27 0.48
N GLU A 277 5.58 -25.50 1.47
CA GLU A 277 4.39 -24.67 1.73
C GLU A 277 4.67 -23.72 2.89
N ARG A 278 4.25 -22.45 2.76
CA ARG A 278 4.31 -21.50 3.88
C ARG A 278 3.11 -21.72 4.79
N VAL A 279 3.38 -21.97 6.06
CA VAL A 279 2.38 -22.21 7.11
C VAL A 279 2.41 -21.05 8.11
N ALA A 280 1.24 -20.52 8.42
CA ALA A 280 1.06 -19.47 9.43
C ALA A 280 0.53 -20.10 10.72
N ILE A 281 1.33 -19.99 11.79
CA ILE A 281 1.03 -20.53 13.12
C ILE A 281 0.59 -19.37 14.00
N PHE A 282 -0.69 -19.32 14.35
CA PHE A 282 -1.27 -18.25 15.15
C PHE A 282 -1.34 -18.61 16.63
N LYS A 283 -1.09 -17.63 17.48
CA LYS A 283 -1.36 -17.67 18.92
C LYS A 283 -2.51 -16.74 19.28
N TYR A 284 -3.52 -17.24 19.97
CA TYR A 284 -4.69 -16.47 20.38
C TYR A 284 -5.46 -17.14 21.52
N ASP A 285 -5.96 -16.38 22.49
CA ASP A 285 -6.87 -16.84 23.55
C ASP A 285 -6.38 -18.11 24.27
N GLY A 286 -5.07 -18.21 24.51
CA GLY A 286 -4.44 -19.39 25.11
C GLY A 286 -4.40 -20.62 24.19
N LYS A 287 -4.52 -20.43 22.88
CA LYS A 287 -4.56 -21.49 21.84
C LYS A 287 -3.52 -21.26 20.77
N ILE A 288 -3.16 -22.35 20.09
CA ILE A 288 -2.34 -22.34 18.87
C ILE A 288 -3.09 -23.07 17.75
N SER A 289 -3.13 -22.45 16.57
CA SER A 289 -3.62 -23.08 15.33
C SER A 289 -2.67 -22.81 14.18
N ALA A 290 -2.60 -23.74 13.23
CA ALA A 290 -1.77 -23.61 12.04
C ALA A 290 -2.62 -23.74 10.76
N VAL A 291 -2.41 -22.81 9.83
CA VAL A 291 -3.14 -22.74 8.55
C VAL A 291 -2.18 -22.44 7.40
N SER A 292 -2.61 -22.66 6.16
CA SER A 292 -1.89 -22.15 4.99
C SER A 292 -1.68 -20.64 5.12
N ASN A 293 -0.48 -20.16 4.80
CA ASN A 293 -0.17 -18.73 4.84
C ASN A 293 -0.78 -17.96 3.64
N VAL A 294 -1.43 -18.63 2.69
CA VAL A 294 -1.94 -18.01 1.45
C VAL A 294 -3.45 -17.78 1.55
N CYS A 295 -3.84 -16.51 1.63
CA CYS A 295 -5.24 -16.10 1.60
C CYS A 295 -5.88 -16.39 0.23
N GLN A 296 -6.98 -17.13 0.20
CA GLN A 296 -7.71 -17.46 -1.05
C GLN A 296 -8.40 -16.28 -1.71
N HIS A 297 -8.52 -15.13 -1.04
CA HIS A 297 -9.06 -13.92 -1.67
C HIS A 297 -8.11 -13.42 -2.78
N GLN A 298 -6.88 -13.06 -2.44
CA GLN A 298 -5.92 -12.48 -3.40
C GLN A 298 -4.46 -12.88 -3.12
N ASN A 299 -4.21 -14.06 -2.55
CA ASN A 299 -2.88 -14.60 -2.22
C ASN A 299 -2.09 -13.76 -1.19
N GLY A 300 -2.79 -13.05 -0.32
CA GLY A 300 -2.17 -12.30 0.78
C GLY A 300 -1.53 -13.20 1.85
N PRO A 301 -0.41 -12.78 2.46
CA PRO A 301 0.28 -13.53 3.51
C PRO A 301 -0.50 -13.43 4.83
N LEU A 302 -1.22 -14.48 5.20
CA LEU A 302 -2.06 -14.49 6.41
C LEU A 302 -1.24 -14.27 7.68
N GLY A 303 -0.03 -14.80 7.75
CA GLY A 303 0.86 -14.67 8.90
C GLY A 303 1.44 -13.27 9.12
N GLU A 304 1.35 -12.37 8.14
CA GLU A 304 1.57 -10.92 8.35
C GLU A 304 0.31 -10.24 8.97
N GLY A 305 -0.80 -10.97 9.06
CA GLY A 305 -2.05 -10.53 9.65
C GLY A 305 -2.07 -10.63 11.18
N LYS A 306 -3.28 -10.61 11.71
CA LYS A 306 -3.55 -10.75 13.14
C LYS A 306 -4.91 -11.41 13.37
N ILE A 307 -5.15 -11.88 14.58
CA ILE A 307 -6.50 -12.31 14.98
C ILE A 307 -7.29 -11.08 15.45
N VAL A 308 -8.50 -10.92 14.90
CA VAL A 308 -9.45 -9.86 15.23
C VAL A 308 -10.81 -10.52 15.37
N ASP A 309 -11.48 -10.32 16.49
CA ASP A 309 -12.81 -10.88 16.77
C ASP A 309 -12.87 -12.40 16.53
N GLY A 310 -11.83 -13.12 16.97
CA GLY A 310 -11.70 -14.57 16.82
C GLY A 310 -11.31 -15.07 15.42
N CYS A 311 -11.11 -14.18 14.44
CA CYS A 311 -10.79 -14.53 13.07
C CYS A 311 -9.37 -14.11 12.65
N ILE A 312 -8.66 -14.99 11.93
CA ILE A 312 -7.44 -14.64 11.20
C ILE A 312 -7.81 -13.59 10.16
N THR A 313 -7.25 -12.39 10.28
CA THR A 313 -7.56 -11.25 9.39
C THR A 313 -6.36 -10.96 8.50
N CYS A 314 -6.53 -11.19 7.19
CA CYS A 314 -5.54 -10.92 6.15
C CYS A 314 -5.16 -9.42 6.13
N PRO A 315 -3.86 -9.07 6.12
CA PRO A 315 -3.43 -7.68 6.26
C PRO A 315 -3.67 -6.82 5.01
N TRP A 316 -4.06 -7.43 3.89
CA TRP A 316 -4.28 -6.68 2.64
C TRP A 316 -5.66 -6.04 2.60
N HIS A 317 -6.71 -6.85 2.73
CA HIS A 317 -8.10 -6.39 2.53
C HIS A 317 -9.01 -6.74 3.72
N GLY A 318 -8.44 -7.21 4.84
CA GLY A 318 -9.21 -7.59 6.01
C GLY A 318 -10.02 -8.86 5.84
N TYR A 319 -9.72 -9.68 4.82
CA TYR A 319 -10.41 -10.93 4.57
C TYR A 319 -10.16 -11.92 5.71
N GLN A 320 -11.20 -12.65 6.15
CA GLN A 320 -11.17 -13.40 7.40
C GLN A 320 -11.31 -14.91 7.23
N TYR A 321 -10.64 -15.65 8.11
CA TYR A 321 -10.78 -17.10 8.26
C TYR A 321 -10.83 -17.49 9.74
N LEU A 322 -11.64 -18.50 10.06
CA LEU A 322 -11.64 -19.12 11.38
C LEU A 322 -10.33 -19.91 11.59
N PRO A 323 -9.60 -19.71 12.69
CA PRO A 323 -8.30 -20.38 12.88
C PRO A 323 -8.41 -21.90 13.08
N ASP A 324 -9.54 -22.41 13.58
CA ASP A 324 -9.75 -23.83 13.89
C ASP A 324 -10.17 -24.67 12.67
N CYS A 325 -10.68 -24.07 11.60
CA CYS A 325 -11.11 -24.81 10.41
C CYS A 325 -10.67 -24.20 9.09
N GLY A 326 -10.08 -23.00 9.10
CA GLY A 326 -9.69 -22.30 7.89
C GLY A 326 -10.87 -21.88 7.00
N ALA A 327 -12.11 -21.95 7.48
CA ALA A 327 -13.29 -21.50 6.75
C ALA A 327 -13.49 -19.99 6.93
N SER A 328 -13.86 -19.30 5.84
CA SER A 328 -14.28 -17.90 5.94
C SER A 328 -15.63 -17.81 6.66
N PRO A 329 -15.86 -16.80 7.52
CA PRO A 329 -17.16 -16.60 8.12
C PRO A 329 -18.19 -16.21 7.04
N PRO A 330 -19.50 -16.53 7.23
CA PRO A 330 -20.55 -16.12 6.31
C PRO A 330 -20.53 -14.60 6.05
N PRO A 331 -20.86 -14.15 4.82
CA PRO A 331 -21.42 -14.91 3.70
C PRO A 331 -20.37 -15.57 2.78
N PHE A 332 -19.09 -15.52 3.15
CA PHE A 332 -18.00 -16.04 2.32
C PHE A 332 -17.90 -17.57 2.39
N HIS A 333 -17.30 -18.21 1.38
CA HIS A 333 -17.27 -19.67 1.22
C HIS A 333 -15.86 -20.23 1.06
N GLU A 334 -14.88 -19.36 0.91
CA GLU A 334 -13.48 -19.67 0.71
C GLU A 334 -12.93 -20.39 1.94
N ARG A 335 -12.08 -21.37 1.69
CA ARG A 335 -11.49 -22.22 2.72
C ARG A 335 -10.01 -22.36 2.47
N ILE A 336 -9.21 -22.34 3.52
CA ILE A 336 -7.77 -22.59 3.47
C ILE A 336 -7.44 -23.94 4.14
N PRO A 337 -6.37 -24.61 3.69
CA PRO A 337 -5.81 -25.76 4.40
C PRO A 337 -5.45 -25.44 5.85
N THR A 338 -5.71 -26.40 6.74
CA THR A 338 -5.31 -26.38 8.16
C THR A 338 -4.22 -27.42 8.42
N PHE A 339 -3.54 -27.34 9.55
CA PHE A 339 -2.51 -28.30 9.96
C PHE A 339 -2.73 -28.69 11.40
N ASP A 340 -2.54 -29.97 11.72
CA ASP A 340 -2.58 -30.45 13.10
C ASP A 340 -1.42 -29.85 13.89
N VAL A 341 -1.71 -29.41 15.11
CA VAL A 341 -0.75 -28.80 16.03
C VAL A 341 -0.69 -29.62 17.31
N ARG A 342 0.52 -29.86 17.81
CA ARG A 342 0.78 -30.45 19.12
C ARG A 342 1.71 -29.55 19.92
N LEU A 343 1.53 -29.54 21.23
CA LEU A 343 2.43 -28.87 22.17
C LEU A 343 3.11 -29.92 23.04
N GLU A 344 4.42 -29.78 23.20
CA GLU A 344 5.21 -30.55 24.16
C GLU A 344 5.99 -29.58 25.05
N GLY A 345 5.44 -29.30 26.23
CA GLY A 345 5.94 -28.22 27.08
C GLY A 345 5.77 -26.87 26.38
N ASP A 346 6.86 -26.17 26.12
CA ASP A 346 6.87 -24.87 25.45
C ASP A 346 7.10 -24.93 23.93
N ARG A 347 7.29 -26.14 23.38
CA ARG A 347 7.60 -26.37 21.96
C ARG A 347 6.34 -26.66 21.16
N ILE A 348 6.31 -26.11 19.95
CA ILE A 348 5.22 -26.24 18.99
C ILE A 348 5.63 -27.23 17.90
N PHE A 349 4.77 -28.21 17.63
CA PHE A 349 4.92 -29.18 16.56
C PHE A 349 3.75 -29.06 15.59
N VAL A 350 4.03 -29.09 14.29
CA VAL A 350 3.03 -28.97 13.22
C VAL A 350 3.15 -30.14 12.26
N SER A 351 2.01 -30.68 11.81
CA SER A 351 1.98 -31.75 10.82
C SER A 351 2.66 -31.33 9.51
N THR A 352 3.41 -32.24 8.89
CA THR A 352 4.05 -32.01 7.59
C THR A 352 3.08 -32.09 6.42
N MET A 353 1.88 -32.64 6.64
CA MET A 353 0.85 -32.81 5.62
C MET A 353 -0.32 -31.85 5.89
N PRO A 354 -0.76 -31.06 4.90
CA PRO A 354 -1.93 -30.21 5.06
C PRO A 354 -3.21 -31.05 5.13
N ASN A 355 -4.11 -30.66 6.02
CA ASN A 355 -5.50 -31.12 5.96
C ASN A 355 -6.23 -30.46 4.79
N ARG A 356 -7.29 -31.10 4.30
CA ARG A 356 -8.15 -30.51 3.26
C ARG A 356 -8.67 -29.13 3.71
N ALA A 357 -8.77 -28.20 2.77
CA ALA A 357 -9.30 -26.87 3.05
C ALA A 357 -10.69 -26.92 3.72
N GLY A 358 -10.83 -26.25 4.86
CA GLY A 358 -12.07 -26.25 5.65
C GLY A 358 -12.16 -27.37 6.69
N THR A 359 -11.17 -28.25 6.80
CA THR A 359 -11.15 -29.29 7.82
C THR A 359 -10.94 -28.67 9.20
N ARG A 360 -11.85 -28.97 10.12
CA ARG A 360 -11.74 -28.55 11.52
C ARG A 360 -10.63 -29.34 12.22
N VAL A 361 -9.77 -28.60 12.91
CA VAL A 361 -8.65 -29.06 13.73
C VAL A 361 -8.82 -28.42 15.09
N GLU A 362 -8.86 -29.23 16.14
CA GLU A 362 -8.93 -28.71 17.50
C GLU A 362 -7.63 -27.93 17.81
N PRO A 363 -7.72 -26.66 18.24
CA PRO A 363 -6.54 -25.87 18.58
C PRO A 363 -5.75 -26.48 19.73
N ALA A 364 -4.43 -26.39 19.69
CA ALA A 364 -3.61 -26.83 20.80
C ALA A 364 -3.71 -25.81 21.96
N ILE A 365 -4.05 -26.29 23.15
CA ILE A 365 -4.27 -25.43 24.33
C ILE A 365 -2.96 -25.21 25.07
N ILE A 366 -2.63 -23.94 25.31
CA ILE A 366 -1.48 -23.52 26.12
C ILE A 366 -1.86 -23.73 27.58
N SER A 367 -1.22 -24.72 28.22
CA SER A 367 -1.42 -25.07 29.63
C SER A 367 -0.75 -24.11 30.60
#